data_AF-A0A822AVX1-F1
#
_entry.id   AF-A0A822AVX1-F1
#
_cell.length_a   1.000
_cell.length_b   1.000
_cell.length_c   1.000
_cell.angle_alpha   90.00
_cell.angle_beta   90.00
_cell.angle_gamma   90.00
#
_symmetry.space_group_name_H-M   'P 1'
#
loop_
_entity.id
_entity.type
_entity.pdbx_description
1 polymer ?
#
loop_
_entity_poly.entity_id
_entity_poly.type
_entity_poly.pdbx_seq_one_letter_code
_entity_poly.pdbx_strand_id
1 'polypeptide(L)'
;MAQPMDSSSESDLKHLIDCIHFINGCCMLNDNCGYRHCREAAEQTKHCTKWPTTCRNTACPYRHCALTFQAIKKKPNQIVETQVNQFCQPQSQILPIIRQEGFISFFWDIENVPIPKGQKPFDIVQRIRQKLVVESGLQEAAFSCFCNIYSISQDNQQSLHHANVRIIHVPDRKPGAV
;
A
#
# COMPACT_ATOMS: atom_id res chain seq x y z
N MET A 1 39.00 29.36 2.84
CA MET A 1 37.66 29.82 2.43
C MET A 1 36.82 28.57 2.19
N ALA A 2 35.98 28.19 3.15
CA ALA A 2 35.11 27.02 3.03
C ALA A 2 33.83 27.45 2.30
N GLN A 3 33.54 26.81 1.17
CA GLN A 3 32.30 27.02 0.42
C GLN A 3 31.13 26.29 1.12
N PRO A 4 29.91 26.86 1.11
CA PRO A 4 28.74 26.20 1.67
C PRO A 4 28.30 25.06 0.74
N MET A 5 28.01 23.89 1.30
CA MET A 5 27.46 22.76 0.54
C MET A 5 26.00 23.05 0.18
N ASP A 6 25.74 23.03 -1.12
CA ASP A 6 24.50 23.43 -1.77
C ASP A 6 23.33 22.48 -1.46
N SER A 7 22.20 23.09 -1.10
CA SER A 7 20.91 22.49 -0.73
C SER A 7 20.08 22.05 -1.94
N SER A 8 20.73 21.55 -3.00
CA SER A 8 20.10 21.31 -4.31
C SER A 8 20.04 19.83 -4.75
N SER A 9 20.49 18.87 -3.94
CA SER A 9 20.73 17.47 -4.40
C SER A 9 19.59 16.46 -4.19
N GLU A 10 18.46 16.86 -3.59
CA GLU A 10 17.40 15.92 -3.18
C GLU A 10 16.25 15.78 -4.19
N SER A 11 16.04 16.78 -5.04
CA SER A 11 15.09 16.76 -6.17
C SER A 11 15.59 15.94 -7.36
N ASP A 12 16.90 15.87 -7.55
CA ASP A 12 17.54 15.30 -8.76
C ASP A 12 17.58 13.76 -8.79
N LEU A 13 17.08 13.10 -7.75
CA LEU A 13 17.11 11.63 -7.66
C LEU A 13 15.72 11.01 -7.70
N LYS A 14 14.66 11.80 -7.49
CA LYS A 14 13.27 11.30 -7.50
C LYS A 14 12.87 10.75 -8.87
N HIS A 15 13.24 11.45 -9.94
CA HIS A 15 12.95 11.06 -11.32
C HIS A 15 13.73 9.82 -11.79
N LEU A 16 14.66 9.30 -10.97
CA LEU A 16 15.43 8.09 -11.25
C LEU A 16 14.96 6.88 -10.43
N ILE A 17 14.17 7.12 -9.38
CA ILE A 17 13.56 6.09 -8.53
C ILE A 17 12.25 5.63 -9.15
N ASP A 18 12.03 4.32 -9.22
CA ASP A 18 10.77 3.78 -9.76
C ASP A 18 9.57 4.22 -8.92
N CYS A 19 8.50 4.65 -9.59
CA CYS A 19 7.21 4.89 -8.96
C CYS A 19 6.56 3.56 -8.57
N ILE A 20 6.40 3.33 -7.26
CA ILE A 20 5.76 2.11 -6.76
C ILE A 20 4.29 2.00 -7.21
N HIS A 21 3.58 3.12 -7.32
CA HIS A 21 2.20 3.14 -7.80
C HIS A 21 2.11 2.81 -9.29
N PHE A 22 3.10 3.18 -10.09
CA PHE A 22 3.13 2.82 -11.51
C PHE A 22 3.43 1.35 -11.71
N ILE A 23 4.42 0.81 -10.97
CA ILE A 23 4.71 -0.63 -10.96
C ILE A 23 3.47 -1.44 -10.58
N ASN A 24 2.66 -0.95 -9.63
CA ASN A 24 1.43 -1.59 -9.20
C ASN A 24 0.20 -1.26 -10.07
N GLY A 25 0.36 -0.50 -11.16
CA GLY A 25 -0.73 -0.17 -12.08
C GLY A 25 -1.78 0.82 -11.55
N CYS A 26 -1.48 1.56 -10.48
CA CYS A 26 -2.42 2.49 -9.81
C CYS A 26 -1.94 3.95 -9.78
N CYS A 27 -0.89 4.31 -10.51
CA CYS A 27 -0.43 5.70 -10.59
C CYS A 27 -1.41 6.54 -11.43
N MET A 28 -2.00 7.56 -10.81
CA MET A 28 -2.92 8.49 -11.46
C MET A 28 -2.24 9.76 -11.98
N LEU A 29 -0.94 9.92 -11.71
CA LEU A 29 -0.19 11.12 -12.03
C LEU A 29 0.45 11.09 -13.44
N ASN A 30 0.52 9.93 -14.09
CA ASN A 30 1.07 9.75 -15.45
C ASN A 30 2.35 10.59 -15.68
N ASP A 31 2.32 11.53 -16.62
CA ASP A 31 3.45 12.41 -16.99
C ASP A 31 3.78 13.48 -15.95
N ASN A 32 2.87 13.76 -15.01
CA ASN A 32 3.11 14.65 -13.87
C ASN A 32 3.73 13.93 -12.67
N CYS A 33 4.02 12.63 -12.77
CA CYS A 33 4.66 11.90 -11.69
C CYS A 33 6.14 12.28 -11.58
N GLY A 34 6.56 12.78 -10.41
CA GLY A 34 7.97 13.08 -10.13
C GLY A 34 8.88 11.86 -9.95
N TYR A 35 8.37 10.66 -10.18
CA TYR A 35 9.08 9.38 -10.08
C TYR A 35 9.16 8.71 -11.45
N ARG A 36 10.13 7.81 -11.61
CA ARG A 36 10.38 7.13 -12.87
C ARG A 36 9.27 6.14 -13.21
N HIS A 37 8.67 6.29 -14.39
CA HIS A 37 7.77 5.32 -15.01
C HIS A 37 8.50 4.64 -16.17
N CYS A 38 8.98 3.43 -15.96
CA CYS A 38 9.60 2.62 -17.01
C CYS A 38 8.86 1.29 -17.12
N ARG A 39 8.29 1.01 -18.30
CA ARG A 39 7.46 -0.17 -18.52
C ARG A 39 8.29 -1.44 -18.42
N GLU A 40 9.46 -1.44 -19.04
CA GLU A 40 10.40 -2.56 -19.01
C GLU A 40 10.82 -2.91 -17.58
N ALA A 41 11.01 -1.88 -16.75
CA ALA A 41 11.31 -2.06 -15.32
C ALA A 41 10.10 -2.52 -14.51
N ALA A 42 8.87 -2.15 -14.90
CA ALA A 42 7.64 -2.61 -14.24
C ALA A 42 7.29 -4.06 -14.60
N GLU A 43 7.64 -4.51 -15.80
CA GLU A 43 7.38 -5.87 -16.29
C GLU A 43 8.39 -6.91 -15.79
N GLN A 44 9.49 -6.49 -15.13
CA GLN A 44 10.51 -7.40 -14.61
C GLN A 44 10.85 -7.19 -13.14
N THR A 45 11.39 -8.23 -12.52
CA THR A 45 11.81 -8.23 -11.10
C THR A 45 13.30 -7.92 -10.91
N LYS A 46 14.06 -7.76 -11.99
CA LYS A 46 15.51 -7.54 -11.94
C LYS A 46 15.84 -6.10 -11.53
N HIS A 47 16.75 -5.95 -10.58
CA HIS A 47 17.24 -4.64 -10.12
C HIS A 47 18.49 -4.21 -10.89
N CYS A 48 18.73 -2.90 -10.95
CA CYS A 48 19.92 -2.37 -11.58
C CYS A 48 21.12 -2.52 -10.64
N THR A 49 22.15 -3.26 -11.05
CA THR A 49 23.40 -3.43 -10.28
C THR A 49 24.20 -2.15 -10.14
N LYS A 50 23.98 -1.19 -11.05
CA LYS A 50 24.62 0.14 -11.04
C LYS A 50 23.83 1.15 -10.19
N TRP A 51 22.62 0.82 -9.75
CA TRP A 51 21.81 1.67 -8.87
C TRP A 51 22.11 1.35 -7.40
N PRO A 52 22.21 2.35 -6.49
CA PRO A 52 22.01 3.80 -6.66
C PRO A 52 23.31 4.56 -6.95
N THR A 53 24.44 3.86 -7.06
CA THR A 53 25.77 4.45 -7.01
C THR A 53 26.15 5.19 -8.30
N THR A 54 25.86 4.61 -9.46
CA THR A 54 26.33 5.11 -10.77
C THR A 54 25.25 5.17 -11.85
N CYS A 55 24.15 4.44 -11.72
CA CYS A 55 23.08 4.47 -12.71
C CYS A 55 22.26 5.76 -12.62
N ARG A 56 22.24 6.53 -13.71
CA ARG A 56 21.41 7.74 -13.89
C ARG A 56 20.52 7.67 -15.13
N ASN A 57 20.34 6.48 -15.69
CA ASN A 57 19.49 6.30 -16.87
C ASN A 57 18.01 6.20 -16.47
N THR A 58 17.20 7.15 -16.94
CA THR A 58 15.74 7.18 -16.72
C THR A 58 14.99 6.08 -17.47
N ALA A 59 15.54 5.59 -18.58
CA ALA A 59 15.03 4.48 -19.37
C ALA A 59 15.76 3.16 -19.07
N CYS A 60 16.43 3.05 -17.91
CA CYS A 60 17.05 1.78 -17.52
C CYS A 60 15.97 0.70 -17.50
N PRO A 61 16.14 -0.46 -18.17
CA PRO A 61 15.11 -1.50 -18.12
C PRO A 61 15.04 -2.14 -16.73
N TYR A 62 16.06 -1.95 -15.88
CA TYR A 62 16.15 -2.56 -14.56
C TYR A 62 15.59 -1.66 -13.45
N ARG A 63 15.11 -2.28 -12.37
CA ARG A 63 14.48 -1.57 -11.26
C ARG A 63 15.45 -0.72 -10.44
N HIS A 64 15.05 0.52 -10.15
CA HIS A 64 15.72 1.46 -9.24
C HIS A 64 14.86 1.68 -8.00
N CYS A 65 15.03 0.82 -6.99
CA CYS A 65 14.22 0.87 -5.77
C CYS A 65 14.63 2.02 -4.83
N ALA A 66 13.64 2.66 -4.20
CA ALA A 66 13.83 3.71 -3.19
C ALA A 66 14.51 3.19 -1.91
N LEU A 67 14.26 1.92 -1.53
CA LEU A 67 14.82 1.31 -0.32
C LEU A 67 16.35 1.23 -0.36
N THR A 68 16.90 0.91 -1.53
CA THR A 68 18.36 0.89 -1.75
C THR A 68 18.95 2.28 -1.59
N PHE A 69 18.22 3.33 -1.99
CA PHE A 69 18.66 4.72 -1.87
C PHE A 69 18.63 5.23 -0.42
N GLN A 70 17.61 4.88 0.36
CA GLN A 70 17.49 5.28 1.77
C GLN A 70 18.53 4.60 2.68
N ALA A 71 18.98 3.38 2.33
CA ALA A 71 20.04 2.68 3.06
C ALA A 71 21.38 3.41 2.96
N ILE A 72 21.72 3.97 1.79
CA ILE A 72 22.96 4.74 1.58
C ILE A 72 22.93 6.07 2.35
N LYS A 73 21.77 6.72 2.45
CA LYS A 73 21.63 8.00 3.18
C LYS A 73 21.85 7.87 4.70
N LYS A 74 21.68 6.69 5.31
CA LYS A 74 21.61 6.55 6.77
C LYS A 74 22.95 6.43 7.52
N LYS A 75 24.10 6.24 6.85
CA LYS A 75 25.43 6.25 7.53
C LYS A 75 26.57 6.66 6.59
N PRO A 76 27.34 7.75 6.86
CA PRO A 76 28.58 8.04 6.13
C PRO A 76 29.81 7.30 6.68
N ASN A 77 29.70 6.51 7.75
CA ASN A 77 30.85 5.84 8.35
C ASN A 77 30.52 4.42 8.81
N GLN A 78 30.57 3.48 7.86
CA GLN A 78 31.04 2.11 8.05
C GLN A 78 30.99 1.46 6.66
N ILE A 79 32.18 1.28 6.06
CA ILE A 79 32.36 0.39 4.92
C ILE A 79 32.02 -1.01 5.43
N VAL A 80 30.81 -1.48 5.13
CA VAL A 80 30.46 -2.90 5.24
C VAL A 80 30.35 -3.42 3.82
N GLU A 81 31.51 -3.76 3.26
CA GLU A 81 31.63 -4.66 2.11
C GLU A 81 31.25 -6.08 2.54
N THR A 82 30.01 -6.32 2.95
CA THR A 82 29.50 -7.69 3.08
C THR A 82 27.97 -7.65 3.09
N GLN A 83 27.36 -8.41 2.18
CA GLN A 83 25.92 -8.75 2.11
C GLN A 83 24.94 -7.80 1.38
N VAL A 84 25.32 -7.25 0.22
CA VAL A 84 24.32 -6.73 -0.75
C VAL A 84 23.85 -7.81 -1.75
N ASN A 85 24.51 -8.99 -1.75
CA ASN A 85 24.27 -10.05 -2.73
C ASN A 85 23.22 -11.11 -2.34
N GLN A 86 22.42 -10.92 -1.29
CA GLN A 86 21.55 -12.00 -0.77
C GLN A 86 20.05 -11.70 -0.78
N PHE A 87 19.55 -10.85 -1.69
CA PHE A 87 18.09 -10.64 -1.79
C PHE A 87 17.46 -10.88 -3.16
N CYS A 88 18.20 -11.24 -4.21
CA CYS A 88 17.60 -11.51 -5.53
C CYS A 88 18.48 -12.45 -6.38
N GLN A 89 18.51 -13.75 -6.07
CA GLN A 89 18.86 -14.81 -7.04
C GLN A 89 17.60 -15.60 -7.42
N PRO A 90 17.53 -16.17 -8.64
CA PRO A 90 16.46 -17.08 -9.04
C PRO A 90 16.77 -18.45 -8.44
N GLN A 91 16.58 -18.61 -7.13
CA GLN A 91 16.47 -19.94 -6.56
C GLN A 91 15.01 -20.36 -6.69
N SER A 92 14.80 -21.47 -7.39
CA SER A 92 13.57 -22.25 -7.51
C SER A 92 13.18 -22.84 -6.14
N GLN A 93 12.94 -21.93 -5.21
CA GLN A 93 12.22 -22.12 -3.98
C GLN A 93 11.20 -21.00 -3.98
N ILE A 94 9.92 -21.36 -3.95
CA ILE A 94 8.80 -20.44 -3.78
C ILE A 94 8.98 -19.82 -2.39
N LEU A 95 9.84 -18.81 -2.26
CA LEU A 95 9.81 -17.91 -1.12
C LEU A 95 8.56 -17.06 -1.35
N PRO A 96 7.62 -17.03 -0.40
CA PRO A 96 6.46 -16.20 -0.55
C PRO A 96 7.00 -14.79 -0.77
N ILE A 97 6.50 -14.13 -1.84
CA ILE A 97 6.36 -12.67 -1.85
C ILE A 97 6.09 -12.28 -0.40
N ILE A 98 6.79 -11.30 0.17
CA ILE A 98 6.40 -10.74 1.46
C ILE A 98 4.99 -10.17 1.24
N ARG A 99 3.99 -11.06 1.25
CA ARG A 99 2.61 -10.77 1.55
C ARG A 99 2.76 -10.04 2.87
N GLN A 100 2.13 -8.89 2.97
CA GLN A 100 1.95 -8.34 4.29
C GLN A 100 1.18 -9.42 5.05
N GLU A 101 1.89 -10.26 5.82
CA GLU A 101 1.28 -11.15 6.79
C GLU A 101 0.88 -10.22 7.93
N GLY A 102 -0.21 -9.52 7.65
CA GLY A 102 -0.72 -8.44 8.45
C GLY A 102 -2.20 -8.69 8.67
N PHE A 103 -2.65 -8.24 9.82
CA PHE A 103 -4.06 -8.28 10.15
C PHE A 103 -4.71 -6.98 9.70
N ILE A 104 -5.90 -7.09 9.14
CA ILE A 104 -6.76 -5.95 8.82
C ILE A 104 -8.05 -6.05 9.61
N SER A 105 -8.46 -4.92 10.17
CA SER A 105 -9.71 -4.78 10.90
C SER A 105 -10.56 -3.69 10.26
N PHE A 106 -11.82 -4.00 10.00
CA PHE A 106 -12.77 -3.07 9.40
C PHE A 106 -13.69 -2.48 10.47
N PHE A 107 -13.82 -1.15 10.42
CA PHE A 107 -14.71 -0.37 11.27
C PHE A 107 -15.63 0.43 10.36
N TRP A 108 -16.86 -0.04 10.19
CA TRP A 108 -17.82 0.57 9.29
C TRP A 108 -18.85 1.38 10.08
N ASP A 109 -18.72 2.70 10.05
CA ASP A 109 -19.79 3.60 10.45
C ASP A 109 -20.85 3.66 9.33
N ILE A 110 -21.88 2.84 9.46
CA ILE A 110 -22.92 2.69 8.43
C ILE A 110 -23.93 3.85 8.46
N GLU A 111 -23.94 4.67 9.51
CA GLU A 111 -24.80 5.86 9.56
C GLU A 111 -24.22 6.98 8.70
N ASN A 112 -22.90 7.18 8.77
CA ASN A 112 -22.19 8.15 7.93
C ASN A 112 -21.87 7.62 6.52
N VAL A 113 -21.69 6.31 6.38
CA VAL A 113 -21.45 5.65 5.08
C VAL A 113 -22.51 4.57 4.85
N PRO A 114 -23.74 4.95 4.47
CA PRO A 114 -24.85 4.02 4.35
C PRO A 114 -24.73 3.08 3.16
N ILE A 115 -25.46 1.97 3.22
CA ILE A 115 -25.63 1.05 2.10
C ILE A 115 -26.31 1.79 0.93
N PRO A 116 -25.71 1.80 -0.28
CA PRO A 116 -26.35 2.38 -1.45
C PRO A 116 -27.69 1.71 -1.78
N LYS A 117 -28.67 2.51 -2.24
CA LYS A 117 -29.99 2.00 -2.61
C LYS A 117 -29.89 0.84 -3.61
N GLY A 118 -30.62 -0.24 -3.34
CA GLY A 118 -30.68 -1.43 -4.20
C GLY A 118 -29.49 -2.39 -4.06
N GLN A 119 -28.50 -2.09 -3.23
CA GLN A 119 -27.42 -3.02 -2.93
C GLN A 119 -27.65 -3.75 -1.61
N LYS A 120 -27.14 -4.99 -1.52
CA LYS A 120 -27.16 -5.77 -0.28
C LYS A 120 -25.85 -5.59 0.48
N PRO A 121 -25.88 -5.43 1.81
CA PRO A 121 -24.65 -5.30 2.59
C PRO A 121 -23.72 -6.50 2.42
N PHE A 122 -24.25 -7.71 2.24
CA PHE A 122 -23.44 -8.90 1.94
C PHE A 122 -22.50 -8.68 0.73
N ASP A 123 -23.03 -8.22 -0.40
CA ASP A 123 -22.25 -8.04 -1.63
C ASP A 123 -21.18 -6.96 -1.49
N ILE A 124 -21.45 -5.93 -0.67
CA ILE A 124 -20.50 -4.85 -0.36
C ILE A 124 -19.35 -5.41 0.48
N VAL A 125 -19.66 -6.14 1.54
CA VAL A 125 -18.68 -6.77 2.43
C VAL A 125 -17.79 -7.74 1.66
N GLN A 126 -18.36 -8.57 0.78
CA GLN A 126 -17.58 -9.48 -0.07
C GLN A 126 -16.64 -8.73 -1.01
N ARG A 127 -17.09 -7.62 -1.62
CA ARG A 127 -16.23 -6.79 -2.47
C ARG A 127 -15.09 -6.14 -1.69
N ILE A 128 -15.35 -5.65 -0.49
CA ILE A 128 -14.32 -5.09 0.40
C ILE A 128 -13.28 -6.16 0.73
N ARG A 129 -13.71 -7.37 1.13
CA ARG A 129 -12.80 -8.49 1.42
C ARG A 129 -11.99 -8.93 0.21
N GLN A 130 -12.61 -9.03 -0.96
CA GLN A 130 -11.90 -9.39 -2.18
C GLN A 130 -10.77 -8.40 -2.48
N LYS A 131 -11.06 -7.09 -2.38
CA LYS A 131 -10.09 -6.02 -2.67
C LYS A 131 -9.01 -5.87 -1.61
N LEU A 132 -9.38 -5.89 -0.33
CA LEU A 132 -8.49 -5.49 0.77
C LEU A 132 -7.89 -6.68 1.53
N VAL A 133 -8.54 -7.84 1.52
CA VAL A 133 -8.03 -9.04 2.20
C VAL A 133 -7.35 -9.96 1.18
N VAL A 134 -8.09 -10.39 0.15
CA VAL A 134 -7.61 -11.40 -0.82
C VAL A 134 -6.54 -10.84 -1.74
N GLU A 135 -6.82 -9.75 -2.46
CA GLU A 135 -5.87 -9.14 -3.40
C GLU A 135 -4.62 -8.58 -2.69
N SER A 136 -4.74 -8.15 -1.44
CA SER A 136 -3.61 -7.63 -0.65
C SER A 136 -2.87 -8.70 0.16
N GLY A 137 -3.42 -9.92 0.24
CA GLY A 137 -2.84 -11.03 1.00
C GLY A 137 -2.86 -10.84 2.53
N LEU A 138 -3.76 -10.00 3.05
CA LEU A 138 -3.94 -9.74 4.48
C LEU A 138 -4.87 -10.80 5.11
N GLN A 139 -4.85 -10.91 6.44
CA GLN A 139 -5.81 -11.71 7.20
C GLN A 139 -6.82 -10.80 7.91
N GLU A 140 -8.12 -11.05 7.73
CA GLU A 140 -9.15 -10.32 8.47
C GLU A 140 -9.11 -10.72 9.94
N ALA A 141 -8.81 -9.76 10.82
CA ALA A 141 -8.92 -9.97 12.27
C ALA A 141 -10.33 -9.64 12.79
N ALA A 142 -10.98 -8.61 12.24
CA ALA A 142 -12.34 -8.25 12.60
C ALA A 142 -13.04 -7.47 11.50
N PHE A 143 -14.35 -7.65 11.39
CA PHE A 143 -15.22 -6.76 10.62
C PHE A 143 -16.39 -6.35 11.51
N SER A 144 -16.43 -5.09 11.90
CA SER A 144 -17.49 -4.54 12.74
C SER A 144 -18.18 -3.36 12.06
N CYS A 145 -19.50 -3.30 12.17
CA CYS A 145 -20.28 -2.11 11.81
C CYS A 145 -20.92 -1.48 13.05
N PHE A 146 -21.02 -0.16 13.04
CA PHE A 146 -21.50 0.64 14.15
C PHE A 146 -22.77 1.36 13.73
N CYS A 147 -23.87 1.10 14.45
CA CYS A 147 -25.14 1.77 14.21
C CYS A 147 -26.06 1.70 15.42
N ASN A 148 -27.06 2.56 15.43
CA ASN A 148 -28.28 2.30 16.18
C ASN A 148 -28.99 1.07 15.59
N ILE A 149 -29.17 -0.01 16.36
CA ILE A 149 -29.77 -1.25 15.84
C ILE A 149 -31.23 -1.05 15.42
N TYR A 150 -31.89 -0.02 15.95
CA TYR A 150 -33.26 0.32 15.61
C TYR A 150 -33.37 1.12 14.29
N SER A 151 -32.27 1.73 13.80
CA SER A 151 -32.27 2.53 12.56
C SER A 151 -32.10 1.68 11.30
N ILE A 152 -31.56 0.47 11.43
CA ILE A 152 -31.28 -0.46 10.33
C ILE A 152 -32.40 -1.50 10.18
N SER A 153 -32.87 -1.72 8.96
CA SER A 153 -33.90 -2.73 8.64
C SER A 153 -33.43 -4.15 8.98
N GLN A 154 -34.37 -5.02 9.39
CA GLN A 154 -34.09 -6.43 9.73
C GLN A 154 -33.40 -7.21 8.60
N ASP A 155 -33.77 -6.97 7.34
CA ASP A 155 -33.14 -7.61 6.17
C ASP A 155 -31.65 -7.26 6.06
N ASN A 156 -31.30 -5.99 6.27
CA ASN A 156 -29.91 -5.55 6.27
C ASN A 156 -29.14 -6.10 7.48
N GLN A 157 -29.78 -6.18 8.66
CA GLN A 157 -29.16 -6.81 9.84
C GLN A 157 -28.83 -8.29 9.56
N GLN A 158 -29.79 -9.03 9.00
CA GLN A 158 -29.59 -10.44 8.64
C GLN A 158 -28.52 -10.59 7.56
N SER A 159 -28.51 -9.71 6.55
CA SER A 159 -27.50 -9.73 5.49
C SER A 159 -26.09 -9.42 5.99
N LEU A 160 -25.93 -8.52 6.98
CA LEU A 160 -24.66 -8.27 7.66
C LEU A 160 -24.22 -9.46 8.51
N HIS A 161 -25.15 -10.08 9.24
CA HIS A 161 -24.89 -11.28 10.03
C HIS A 161 -24.44 -12.46 9.15
N HIS A 162 -25.13 -12.70 8.02
CA HIS A 162 -24.73 -13.71 7.02
C HIS A 162 -23.37 -13.40 6.37
N ALA A 163 -22.99 -12.12 6.31
CA ALA A 163 -21.67 -11.70 5.88
C ALA A 163 -20.61 -11.83 6.99
N ASN A 164 -20.94 -12.40 8.15
CA ASN A 164 -20.05 -12.52 9.30
C ASN A 164 -19.49 -11.16 9.76
N VAL A 165 -20.33 -10.11 9.71
CA VAL A 165 -20.01 -8.78 10.24
C VAL A 165 -20.62 -8.63 11.63
N ARG A 166 -19.81 -8.17 12.58
CA ARG A 166 -20.28 -7.90 13.94
C ARG A 166 -21.01 -6.55 13.98
N ILE A 167 -22.30 -6.59 14.31
CA ILE A 167 -23.09 -5.38 14.53
C ILE A 167 -22.86 -4.89 15.96
N ILE A 168 -22.36 -3.68 16.11
CA ILE A 168 -22.14 -3.02 17.40
C ILE A 168 -23.20 -1.93 17.55
N HIS A 169 -24.08 -2.12 18.54
CA HIS A 169 -25.08 -1.11 18.86
C HIS A 169 -24.43 0.12 19.46
N VAL A 170 -24.58 1.25 18.78
CA VAL A 170 -24.25 2.57 19.29
C VAL A 170 -25.57 3.33 19.43
N PRO A 171 -26.00 3.68 20.66
CA PRO A 171 -27.20 4.50 20.83
C PRO A 171 -26.94 5.90 20.26
N ASP A 172 -28.01 6.53 19.74
CA ASP A 172 -27.93 7.88 19.22
C ASP A 172 -27.28 8.81 20.25
N ARG A 173 -26.43 9.72 19.77
CA ARG A 173 -25.85 10.75 20.64
C ARG A 173 -26.99 11.49 21.31
N LYS A 174 -26.99 11.53 22.65
CA LYS A 174 -27.87 12.43 23.39
C LYS A 174 -27.70 13.85 22.82
N PRO A 175 -28.78 14.57 22.50
CA PRO A 175 -28.67 15.97 22.12
C PRO A 175 -28.02 16.72 23.28
N GLY A 176 -26.79 17.22 23.09
CA GLY A 176 -26.04 17.94 24.12
C GLY A 176 -24.54 17.63 24.24
N ALA A 177 -23.98 16.69 23.47
CA ALA A 177 -22.54 16.53 23.38
C ALA A 177 -21.96 17.53 22.36
N VAL A 178 -21.63 18.74 22.84
CA VAL A 178 -20.79 19.75 22.16
C VAL A 178 -19.34 19.59 22.60
#